data_AF-A0A2E7CB87-F1
#
_entry.id   AF-A0A2E7CB87-F1
#
_cell.length_a   1.000
_cell.length_b   1.000
_cell.length_c   1.000
_cell.angle_alpha   90.00
_cell.angle_beta   90.00
_cell.angle_gamma   90.00
#
_symmetry.space_group_name_H-M   'P 1'
#
loop_
_entity.id
_entity.type
_entity.pdbx_description
1 polymer ?
#
loop_
_entity_poly.entity_id
_entity_poly.type
_entity_poly.pdbx_seq_one_letter_code
_entity_poly.pdbx_strand_id
1 'polypeptide(L)'
;MIYRLNNIYIGIIAGLLGVVIGFFILGWVWSFTNGDSITYFINNIARKSLLYRDSILTVCTLFNIGIFYLALRKEMWKFCMGIMLIIMLSVPIIIWFQMQAGIT
;
A
#
# COMPACT_ATOMS: atom_id res chain seq x y z
N MET A 1 -12.74 6.91 23.89
CA MET A 1 -13.17 5.81 22.97
C MET A 1 -12.08 5.36 21.98
N ILE A 2 -11.05 6.17 21.68
CA ILE A 2 -9.97 5.86 20.71
C ILE A 2 -9.06 4.68 21.12
N TYR A 3 -8.89 4.42 22.42
CA TYR A 3 -8.02 3.34 22.92
C TYR A 3 -8.44 1.92 22.50
N ARG A 4 -9.71 1.70 22.14
CA ARG A 4 -10.19 0.37 21.71
C ARG A 4 -9.61 -0.05 20.36
N LEU A 5 -9.22 0.92 19.52
CA LEU A 5 -8.55 0.69 18.23
C LEU A 5 -7.03 0.49 18.37
N ASN A 6 -6.46 0.72 19.56
CA ASN A 6 -5.02 0.56 19.81
C ASN A 6 -4.65 -0.92 20.02
N ASN A 7 -4.89 -1.73 19.00
CA ASN A 7 -4.51 -3.14 18.95
C ASN A 7 -3.62 -3.40 17.73
N ILE A 8 -2.66 -4.30 17.92
CA ILE A 8 -1.72 -4.69 16.85
C ILE A 8 -2.49 -5.25 15.65
N TYR A 9 -3.47 -6.13 15.89
CA TYR A 9 -4.32 -6.70 14.83
C TYR A 9 -5.06 -5.63 14.01
N ILE A 10 -5.55 -4.59 14.66
CA ILE A 10 -6.25 -3.48 13.99
C ILE A 10 -5.25 -2.68 13.15
N GLY A 11 -4.03 -2.48 13.66
CA GLY A 11 -2.93 -1.87 12.90
C GLY A 11 -2.55 -2.67 11.65
N ILE A 12 -2.47 -4.00 11.76
CA ILE A 12 -2.20 -4.90 10.62
C ILE A 12 -3.31 -4.79 9.57
N ILE A 13 -4.58 -4.86 10.00
CA ILE A 13 -5.74 -4.73 9.09
C ILE A 13 -5.74 -3.35 8.44
N ALA A 14 -5.44 -2.29 9.19
CA ALA A 14 -5.36 -0.94 8.65
C ALA A 14 -4.22 -0.79 7.64
N GLY A 15 -3.05 -1.41 7.88
CA GLY A 15 -1.94 -1.42 6.94
C GLY A 15 -2.28 -2.17 5.65
N LEU A 16 -2.95 -3.32 5.75
CA LEU A 16 -3.44 -4.06 4.57
C LEU A 16 -4.48 -3.24 3.79
N LEU A 17 -5.45 -2.65 4.48
CA LEU A 17 -6.44 -1.79 3.87
C LEU A 17 -5.80 -0.56 3.21
N GLY A 18 -4.77 0.04 3.83
CA GLY A 18 -4.06 1.17 3.25
C GLY A 18 -3.34 0.81 1.96
N VAL A 19 -2.80 -0.41 1.83
CA VAL A 19 -2.25 -0.90 0.55
C VAL A 19 -3.34 -1.02 -0.51
N VAL A 20 -4.48 -1.62 -0.15
CA VAL A 20 -5.61 -1.81 -1.08
C VAL A 20 -6.19 -0.47 -1.51
N ILE A 21 -6.40 0.44 -0.56
CA ILE A 21 -6.92 1.79 -0.83
C ILE A 21 -5.94 2.59 -1.69
N GLY A 22 -4.64 2.55 -1.38
CA GLY A 22 -3.61 3.18 -2.19
C GLY A 22 -3.62 2.68 -3.64
N PHE A 23 -3.82 1.37 -3.83
CA PHE A 23 -3.95 0.77 -5.15
C PHE A 23 -5.17 1.29 -5.92
N PHE A 24 -6.32 1.37 -5.26
CA PHE A 24 -7.54 1.91 -5.88
C PHE A 24 -7.42 3.39 -6.20
N ILE A 25 -6.81 4.20 -5.32
CA ILE A 25 -6.57 5.63 -5.56
C ILE A 25 -5.69 5.80 -6.80
N LEU A 26 -4.61 5.03 -6.92
CA LEU A 26 -3.73 5.05 -8.10
C LEU A 26 -4.48 4.65 -9.37
N GLY A 27 -5.30 3.60 -9.31
CA GLY A 27 -6.13 3.20 -10.44
C GLY A 27 -7.13 4.27 -10.86
N TRP A 28 -7.72 4.99 -9.90
CA TRP A 28 -8.64 6.10 -10.18
C TRP A 28 -7.94 7.30 -10.80
N VAL A 29 -6.80 7.71 -10.24
CA VAL A 29 -5.97 8.81 -10.78
C VAL A 29 -5.51 8.47 -12.19
N TRP A 30 -5.08 7.23 -12.43
CA TRP A 30 -4.68 6.77 -13.76
C TRP A 30 -5.83 6.80 -14.75
N SER A 31 -7.00 6.32 -14.34
CA SER A 31 -8.23 6.32 -15.16
C SER A 31 -8.65 7.74 -15.51
N PHE A 32 -8.59 8.67 -14.55
CA PHE A 32 -8.90 10.07 -14.79
C PHE A 32 -7.90 10.74 -15.75
N THR A 33 -6.61 10.42 -15.64
CA THR A 33 -5.56 11.06 -16.43
C THR A 33 -5.49 10.52 -17.86
N ASN A 34 -5.75 9.23 -18.06
CA ASN A 34 -5.62 8.58 -19.37
C ASN A 34 -6.97 8.36 -20.07
N GLY A 35 -8.10 8.65 -19.42
CA GLY A 35 -9.44 8.40 -19.97
C GLY A 35 -9.82 6.91 -20.10
N ASP A 36 -8.95 6.01 -19.66
CA ASP A 36 -9.13 4.57 -19.73
C ASP A 36 -9.85 4.00 -18.50
N SER A 37 -10.48 2.84 -18.65
CA SER A 37 -11.18 2.16 -17.55
C SER A 37 -10.22 1.64 -16.47
N ILE A 38 -10.65 1.66 -15.21
CA ILE A 38 -9.95 1.04 -14.06
C ILE A 38 -9.64 -0.44 -14.34
N THR A 39 -10.51 -1.13 -15.08
CA THR A 39 -10.33 -2.53 -15.51
C THR A 39 -9.10 -2.69 -16.40
N TYR A 40 -8.79 -1.71 -17.26
CA TYR A 40 -7.59 -1.69 -18.11
C TYR A 40 -6.32 -1.49 -17.26
N PHE A 41 -6.36 -0.60 -16.27
CA PHE A 41 -5.26 -0.42 -15.31
C PHE A 41 -4.97 -1.71 -14.53
N ILE A 42 -6.01 -2.39 -14.03
CA ILE A 42 -5.83 -3.65 -13.29
C ILE A 42 -5.28 -4.76 -14.19
N ASN A 43 -5.83 -4.94 -15.40
CA ASN A 43 -5.43 -6.06 -16.27
C ASN A 43 -4.11 -5.82 -17.02
N ASN A 44 -3.79 -4.60 -17.44
CA ASN A 44 -2.58 -4.32 -18.21
C ASN A 44 -1.43 -3.79 -17.34
N ILE A 45 -1.70 -2.92 -16.37
CA ILE A 45 -0.64 -2.28 -15.56
C ILE A 45 -0.38 -3.11 -14.30
N ALA A 46 -1.40 -3.43 -13.51
CA ALA A 46 -1.22 -4.18 -12.27
C ALA A 46 -0.92 -5.67 -12.51
N ARG A 47 -1.31 -6.25 -13.66
CA ARG A 47 -1.12 -7.68 -13.94
C ARG A 47 0.00 -7.99 -14.94
N LYS A 48 0.24 -7.12 -15.92
CA LYS A 48 1.12 -7.42 -17.06
C LYS A 48 2.48 -6.72 -17.01
N SER A 49 2.58 -5.58 -16.33
CA SER A 49 3.84 -4.83 -16.28
C SER A 49 4.53 -5.00 -14.93
N LEU A 50 5.58 -5.82 -14.92
CA LEU A 50 6.41 -6.09 -13.74
C LEU A 50 7.05 -4.82 -13.17
N LEU A 51 7.45 -3.88 -14.04
CA LEU A 51 8.00 -2.56 -13.68
C LEU A 51 6.99 -1.57 -13.09
N TYR A 52 5.69 -1.80 -13.25
CA TYR A 52 4.69 -0.93 -12.60
C TYR A 52 4.25 -1.50 -11.25
N ARG A 53 4.44 -2.80 -11.01
CA ARG A 53 4.04 -3.45 -9.76
C ARG A 53 4.86 -2.97 -8.56
N ASP A 54 6.17 -2.86 -8.69
CA ASP A 54 7.06 -2.37 -7.64
C ASP A 54 6.76 -0.91 -7.28
N SER A 55 6.56 -0.07 -8.29
CA SER A 55 6.25 1.35 -8.18
C SER A 55 4.89 1.57 -7.51
N ILE A 56 3.86 0.82 -7.92
CA ILE A 56 2.54 0.86 -7.30
C ILE A 56 2.61 0.43 -5.83
N LEU A 57 3.28 -0.70 -5.53
CA LEU A 57 3.38 -1.19 -4.16
C LEU A 57 4.15 -0.19 -3.28
N THR A 58 5.19 0.45 -3.81
CA THR A 58 5.96 1.49 -3.11
C THR A 58 5.08 2.69 -2.75
N VAL A 59 4.27 3.18 -3.68
CA VAL A 59 3.35 4.31 -3.41
C VAL A 59 2.27 3.90 -2.39
N CYS A 60 1.75 2.68 -2.48
CA CYS A 60 0.85 2.13 -1.47
C CYS A 60 1.49 2.09 -0.07
N THR A 61 2.77 1.69 0.02
CA THR A 61 3.51 1.70 1.27
C THR A 61 3.74 3.12 1.80
N LEU A 62 4.01 4.10 0.94
CA LEU A 62 4.06 5.52 1.34
C LEU A 62 2.72 6.01 1.92
N PHE A 63 1.60 5.56 1.35
CA PHE A 63 0.27 5.88 1.89
C PHE A 63 0.10 5.33 3.32
N ASN A 64 0.59 4.12 3.59
CA ASN A 64 0.61 3.55 4.93
C ASN A 64 1.43 4.38 5.93
N ILE A 65 2.50 5.07 5.49
CA ILE A 65 3.28 5.99 6.34
C ILE A 65 2.41 7.18 6.76
N GLY A 66 1.55 7.70 5.87
CA GLY A 66 0.60 8.76 6.21
C GLY A 66 -0.38 8.33 7.31
N ILE A 67 -0.96 7.13 7.18
CA ILE A 67 -1.85 6.55 8.20
C ILE A 67 -1.10 6.30 9.52
N PHE A 68 0.13 5.78 9.42
CA PHE A 68 1.03 5.58 10.56
C PHE A 68 1.29 6.89 11.31
N TYR A 69 1.61 7.97 10.60
CA TYR A 69 1.87 9.28 11.20
C TYR A 69 0.65 9.83 11.94
N LEU A 70 -0.55 9.70 11.36
CA LEU A 70 -1.80 10.11 12.02
C LEU A 70 -2.09 9.29 13.29
N ALA A 71 -1.79 7.99 13.27
CA ALA A 71 -1.96 7.13 14.44
C ALA A 71 -0.89 7.40 15.52
N LEU A 72 0.33 7.75 15.12
CA LEU A 72 1.41 8.14 16.02
C LEU A 72 1.06 9.43 16.77
N ARG A 73 0.49 10.42 16.09
CA ARG A 73 -0.02 11.65 16.74
C ARG A 73 -1.10 11.40 17.79
N LYS A 74 -1.81 10.26 17.71
CA LYS A 74 -2.84 9.86 18.67
C LYS A 74 -2.32 8.88 19.73
N GLU A 75 -1.00 8.73 19.84
CA GLU A 75 -0.32 7.83 20.80
C GLU A 75 -0.78 6.36 20.68
N MET A 76 -1.19 5.93 19.49
CA MET A 76 -1.68 4.57 19.24
C MET A 76 -0.51 3.61 18.98
N TRP A 77 0.33 3.39 20.00
CA TRP A 77 1.58 2.62 19.88
C TRP A 77 1.41 1.19 19.33
N LYS A 78 0.41 0.44 19.81
CA LYS A 78 0.16 -0.95 19.37
C LYS A 78 -0.34 -0.99 17.94
N PHE A 79 -1.18 -0.03 17.55
CA PHE A 79 -1.63 0.11 16.16
C PHE A 79 -0.46 0.46 15.23
N CYS A 80 0.43 1.37 15.66
CA CYS A 80 1.62 1.73 14.92
C CYS A 80 2.53 0.52 14.68
N MET A 81 2.75 -0.35 15.68
CA MET A 81 3.49 -1.61 15.50
C MET A 81 2.86 -2.50 14.41
N GLY A 82 1.54 -2.61 14.39
CA GLY A 82 0.81 -3.39 13.38
C GLY A 82 1.02 -2.86 11.95
N ILE A 83 0.93 -1.53 11.76
CA ILE A 83 1.21 -0.92 10.46
C ILE A 83 2.69 -1.09 10.08
N MET A 84 3.60 -0.90 11.04
CA MET A 84 5.04 -1.03 10.80
C MET A 84 5.40 -2.44 10.32
N LEU A 85 4.76 -3.48 10.85
CA LEU A 85 4.92 -4.85 10.39
C LEU A 85 4.56 -5.00 8.90
N ILE A 86 3.44 -4.42 8.47
CA ILE A 86 3.03 -4.43 7.05
C ILE A 86 4.03 -3.67 6.18
N ILE A 87 4.49 -2.50 6.62
CA ILE A 87 5.51 -1.73 5.90
C ILE A 87 6.79 -2.55 5.76
N MET A 88 7.28 -3.15 6.85
CA MET A 88 8.48 -3.98 6.81
C MET A 88 8.33 -5.21 5.91
N LEU A 89 7.16 -5.86 5.87
CA LEU A 89 6.88 -6.96 4.95
C LEU A 89 6.75 -6.50 3.49
N SER A 90 6.30 -5.27 3.25
CA SER A 90 6.17 -4.75 1.89
C SER A 90 7.53 -4.53 1.22
N VAL A 91 8.57 -4.17 1.98
CA VAL A 91 9.93 -3.94 1.46
C VAL A 91 10.54 -5.17 0.74
N PRO A 92 10.64 -6.37 1.36
CA PRO A 92 11.16 -7.54 0.67
C PRO A 92 10.28 -7.96 -0.52
N ILE A 93 8.97 -7.73 -0.47
CA ILE A 93 8.06 -7.97 -1.59
C ILE A 93 8.38 -7.03 -2.76
N ILE A 94 8.62 -5.74 -2.48
CA ILE A 94 9.03 -4.75 -3.49
C ILE A 94 10.34 -5.18 -4.15
N ILE A 95 11.34 -5.54 -3.35
CA ILE A 95 12.65 -6.00 -3.85
C ILE A 95 12.47 -7.24 -4.72
N TRP A 96 11.65 -8.21 -4.29
CA TRP A 96 11.38 -9.41 -5.08
C TRP A 96 10.74 -9.09 -6.44
N PHE A 97 9.76 -8.17 -6.47
CA PHE A 97 9.18 -7.71 -7.74
C PHE A 97 10.19 -6.95 -8.61
N GLN A 98 11.02 -6.11 -8.01
CA GLN A 98 12.05 -5.35 -8.72
C GLN A 98 13.11 -6.27 -9.34
N MET A 99 13.52 -7.31 -8.61
CA MET A 99 14.41 -8.34 -9.15
C MET A 99 13.77 -9.03 -10.35
N GLN A 100 12.50 -9.38 -10.29
CA GLN A 100 11.81 -10.04 -11.41
C GLN A 100 11.64 -9.13 -12.63
N ALA A 101 11.56 -7.81 -12.43
CA ALA A 101 11.51 -6.83 -13.50
C ALA A 101 12.87 -6.62 -14.21
N GLY A 102 13.99 -6.70 -13.48
CA GLY A 102 15.33 -6.44 -14.00
C GLY A 102 16.00 -7.59 -14.78
N ILE A 103 15.36 -8.76 -14.88
CA ILE A 103 15.89 -9.94 -15.60
C ILE A 103 15.27 -10.08 -17.01
N THR A 104 14.67 -9.02 -17.54
CA THR A 104 14.09 -8.95 -18.90
C THR A 104 14.83 -7.94 -19.75
#